data_AF-D9SB02-F1
#
_entry.id   AF-D9SB02-F1
#
_cell.length_a   1.000
_cell.length_b   1.000
_cell.length_c   1.000
_cell.angle_alpha   90.00
_cell.angle_beta   90.00
_cell.angle_gamma   90.00
#
_symmetry.space_group_name_H-M   'P 1'
#
loop_
_entity.id
_entity.type
_entity.pdbx_description
1 polymer ?
#
loop_
_entity_poly.entity_id
_entity_poly.type
_entity_poly.pdbx_seq_one_letter_code
_entity_poly.pdbx_strand_id
1 'polypeptide(L)'
;MKRLLEFVCTQKGTSPIILIFREENVKNVKWVWTTNVTNHGEGATLTGNYPGDDFVDYISIDGYNWGKSQSWSSWKSFAQVFDDAYKALANINKPLFIAEISSSEKGGSKAEWIADMFEHFRTDYSRVFAVMWFSQSKDYEGDWALNTSKAAVDAWKAGIAKMKKCK
;
A
#
# COMPACT_ATOMS: atom_id res chain seq x y z
N MET A 1 24.47 8.20 -6.43
CA MET A 1 23.60 9.16 -5.72
C MET A 1 22.41 8.38 -5.15
N LYS A 2 22.33 8.22 -3.81
CA LYS A 2 21.25 7.44 -3.17
C LYS A 2 19.98 8.29 -3.13
N ARG A 3 18.87 7.79 -3.67
CA ARG A 3 17.55 8.43 -3.58
C ARG A 3 16.95 8.08 -2.22
N LEU A 4 16.54 9.08 -1.45
CA LEU A 4 15.82 8.88 -0.20
C LEU A 4 14.31 9.02 -0.50
N LEU A 5 13.52 8.02 -0.09
CA LEU A 5 12.07 8.09 -0.16
C LEU A 5 11.58 8.61 1.19
N GLU A 6 10.89 9.74 1.20
CA GLU A 6 10.29 10.29 2.42
C GLU A 6 8.77 10.17 2.31
N PHE A 7 8.16 9.51 3.30
CA PHE A 7 6.72 9.44 3.47
C PHE A 7 6.26 10.70 4.19
N VAL A 8 5.42 11.51 3.56
CA VAL A 8 4.83 12.66 4.24
C VAL A 8 3.32 12.58 4.11
N CYS A 9 2.67 12.24 5.22
CA CYS A 9 1.24 12.41 5.38
C CYS A 9 0.96 13.89 5.68
N THR A 10 0.59 14.65 4.65
CA THR A 10 0.28 16.07 4.78
C THR A 10 -1.23 16.26 4.92
N GLN A 11 -1.66 17.24 5.71
CA GLN A 11 -3.05 17.73 5.65
C GLN A 11 -3.24 18.63 4.41
N LYS A 12 -4.50 18.89 4.05
CA LYS A 12 -4.90 19.71 2.91
C LYS A 12 -4.25 21.11 3.00
N GLY A 13 -3.43 21.47 2.01
CA GLY A 13 -2.64 22.71 2.03
C GLY A 13 -1.13 22.46 2.09
N THR A 14 -0.35 23.52 1.92
CA THR A 14 1.12 23.48 1.81
C THR A 14 1.76 22.71 2.96
N SER A 15 2.61 21.71 2.66
CA SER A 15 3.43 21.06 3.68
C SER A 15 4.68 21.89 3.99
N PRO A 16 4.86 22.39 5.22
CA PRO A 16 6.04 23.18 5.59
C PRO A 16 7.35 22.42 5.34
N ILE A 17 7.35 21.09 5.50
CA ILE A 17 8.52 20.24 5.24
C ILE A 17 8.88 20.27 3.76
N ILE A 18 7.90 20.15 2.87
CA ILE A 18 8.14 20.19 1.42
C ILE A 18 8.69 21.56 1.01
N LEU A 19 8.18 22.64 1.61
CA LEU A 19 8.66 23.99 1.34
C LEU A 19 10.11 24.16 1.76
N ILE A 20 10.50 23.70 2.95
CA ILE A 20 11.89 23.75 3.43
C ILE A 20 12.83 23.03 2.45
N PHE A 21 12.49 21.82 1.99
CA PHE A 21 13.33 21.08 1.04
C PHE A 21 13.44 21.80 -0.32
N ARG A 22 12.39 22.50 -0.74
CA ARG A 22 12.42 23.32 -1.96
C ARG A 22 13.29 24.54 -1.80
N GLU A 23 13.18 25.23 -0.67
CA GLU A 23 14.01 26.39 -0.29
C GLU A 23 15.50 26.01 -0.24
N GLU A 24 15.82 24.86 0.35
CA GLU A 24 17.17 24.29 0.40
C GLU A 24 17.62 23.64 -0.92
N ASN A 25 16.82 23.78 -2.00
CA ASN A 25 17.11 23.27 -3.34
C ASN A 25 17.39 21.76 -3.41
N VAL A 26 16.79 20.96 -2.53
CA VAL A 26 16.92 19.49 -2.51
C VAL A 26 16.15 18.89 -3.68
N LYS A 27 16.83 18.19 -4.60
CA LYS A 27 16.22 17.63 -5.83
C LYS A 27 16.15 16.10 -5.89
N ASN A 28 16.78 15.41 -4.95
CA ASN A 28 16.89 13.95 -4.93
C ASN A 28 15.87 13.25 -4.00
N VAL A 29 14.94 14.01 -3.45
CA VAL A 29 13.85 13.53 -2.59
C VAL A 29 12.56 13.47 -3.41
N LYS A 30 11.76 12.45 -3.12
CA LYS A 30 10.45 12.24 -3.73
C LYS A 30 9.38 12.17 -2.66
N TRP A 31 8.28 12.86 -2.90
CA TRP A 31 7.17 12.96 -1.95
C TRP A 31 6.12 11.91 -2.26
N VAL A 32 5.89 11.03 -1.28
CA VAL A 32 4.84 10.02 -1.32
C VAL A 32 3.70 10.48 -0.41
N TRP A 33 2.51 10.64 -1.00
CA TRP A 33 1.28 10.73 -0.23
C TRP A 33 0.65 9.33 -0.14
N THR A 34 0.16 8.98 1.05
CA THR A 34 -0.38 7.66 1.35
C THR A 34 -1.77 7.79 1.96
N THR A 35 -2.71 7.01 1.45
CA THR A 35 -4.01 6.81 2.09
C THR A 35 -4.10 5.41 2.67
N ASN A 36 -4.86 5.24 3.75
CA ASN A 36 -5.20 3.91 4.23
C ASN A 36 -6.36 3.35 3.40
N VAL A 37 -6.50 2.02 3.34
CA VAL A 37 -7.66 1.35 2.73
C VAL A 37 -9.01 1.74 3.35
N THR A 38 -8.99 2.28 4.57
CA THR A 38 -10.16 2.78 5.29
C THR A 38 -9.89 4.17 5.85
N ASN A 39 -10.95 4.95 6.08
CA ASN A 39 -10.83 6.21 6.83
C ASN A 39 -11.46 6.06 8.19
N HIS A 40 -10.91 6.80 9.14
CA HIS A 40 -11.42 6.87 10.50
C HIS A 40 -11.63 8.34 10.88
N GLY A 41 -12.70 8.61 11.62
CA GLY A 41 -13.08 9.95 12.07
C GLY A 41 -14.23 10.56 11.26
N GLU A 42 -14.92 11.49 11.89
CA GLU A 42 -16.06 12.19 11.29
C GLU A 42 -15.61 13.05 10.10
N GLY A 43 -16.29 12.91 8.96
CA GLY A 43 -15.98 13.68 7.75
C GLY A 43 -14.70 13.26 7.00
N ALA A 44 -13.99 12.24 7.45
CA ALA A 44 -12.78 11.75 6.79
C ALA A 44 -13.14 11.01 5.48
N THR A 45 -12.41 11.31 4.41
CA THR A 45 -12.53 10.62 3.10
C THR A 45 -11.16 10.13 2.63
N LEU A 46 -11.15 9.15 1.73
CA LEU A 46 -9.92 8.47 1.26
C LEU A 46 -8.93 9.45 0.62
N THR A 47 -9.40 10.60 0.15
CA THR A 47 -8.60 11.62 -0.54
C THR A 47 -8.72 13.00 0.11
N GLY A 48 -9.40 13.13 1.26
CA GLY A 48 -9.74 14.41 1.86
C GLY A 48 -8.53 15.23 2.32
N ASN A 49 -7.44 14.54 2.66
CA ASN A 49 -6.15 15.11 3.04
C ASN A 49 -5.14 15.17 1.88
N TYR A 50 -5.52 14.85 0.64
CA TYR A 50 -4.61 14.98 -0.50
C TYR A 50 -4.17 16.45 -0.66
N PRO A 51 -2.85 16.76 -0.62
CA PRO A 51 -2.36 18.14 -0.61
C PRO A 51 -2.38 18.81 -1.99
N GLY A 52 -2.68 18.05 -3.05
CA GLY A 52 -2.63 18.51 -4.43
C GLY A 52 -1.39 18.05 -5.19
N ASP A 53 -1.51 18.02 -6.51
CA ASP A 53 -0.52 17.46 -7.42
C ASP A 53 0.84 18.14 -7.35
N ASP A 54 0.88 19.41 -6.96
CA ASP A 54 2.12 20.16 -6.82
C ASP A 54 3.01 19.62 -5.69
N PHE A 55 2.46 18.92 -4.70
CA PHE A 55 3.19 18.45 -3.52
C PHE A 55 3.54 16.96 -3.55
N VAL A 56 3.10 16.23 -4.58
CA VAL A 56 3.15 14.76 -4.60
C VAL A 56 3.83 14.26 -5.86
N ASP A 57 4.86 13.43 -5.70
CA ASP A 57 5.48 12.69 -6.80
C ASP A 57 4.78 11.35 -7.02
N TYR A 58 4.39 10.67 -5.95
CA TYR A 58 3.75 9.35 -5.97
C TYR A 58 2.57 9.29 -5.01
N ILE A 59 1.51 8.57 -5.41
CA ILE A 59 0.42 8.21 -4.50
C ILE A 59 0.59 6.76 -4.07
N SER A 60 0.12 6.43 -2.88
CA SER A 60 0.19 5.07 -2.36
C SER A 60 -0.96 4.71 -1.45
N ILE A 61 -1.14 3.41 -1.24
CA ILE A 61 -2.15 2.83 -0.36
C ILE A 61 -1.48 1.93 0.66
N ASP A 62 -1.92 2.00 1.91
CA ASP A 62 -1.60 1.06 2.99
C ASP A 62 -2.82 0.23 3.34
N GLY A 63 -2.67 -1.10 3.40
CA GLY A 63 -3.78 -1.99 3.70
C GLY A 63 -3.37 -3.39 4.12
N TYR A 64 -4.19 -4.01 4.98
CA TYR A 64 -3.87 -5.30 5.58
C TYR A 64 -5.10 -6.21 5.56
N ASN A 65 -4.92 -7.47 5.19
CA ASN A 65 -5.90 -8.50 5.50
C ASN A 65 -5.66 -9.01 6.92
N TRP A 66 -6.40 -8.45 7.88
CA TRP A 66 -6.31 -8.80 9.29
C TRP A 66 -6.78 -10.22 9.61
N GLY A 67 -7.61 -10.83 8.76
CA GLY A 67 -8.09 -12.17 9.05
C GLY A 67 -8.80 -12.22 10.40
N LYS A 68 -8.54 -13.28 11.16
CA LYS A 68 -8.98 -13.41 12.56
C LYS A 68 -7.82 -13.14 13.54
N SER A 69 -6.90 -12.22 13.22
CA SER A 69 -5.82 -11.86 14.16
C SER A 69 -6.32 -10.99 15.33
N GLN A 70 -7.42 -10.27 15.14
CA GLN A 70 -8.04 -9.40 16.13
C GLN A 70 -9.51 -9.78 16.37
N SER A 71 -10.06 -9.41 17.53
CA SER A 71 -11.45 -9.70 17.89
C SER A 71 -12.46 -8.95 17.00
N TRP A 72 -12.07 -7.79 16.48
CA TRP A 72 -12.88 -6.93 15.61
C TRP A 72 -12.67 -7.22 14.11
N SER A 73 -11.72 -8.10 13.76
CA SER A 73 -11.34 -8.34 12.37
C SER A 73 -11.94 -9.62 11.78
N SER A 74 -12.06 -9.64 10.46
CA SER A 74 -12.43 -10.82 9.69
C SER A 74 -11.55 -10.96 8.44
N TRP A 75 -11.55 -12.15 7.85
CA TRP A 75 -10.85 -12.41 6.60
C TRP A 75 -11.46 -11.62 5.44
N LYS A 76 -10.58 -10.99 4.65
CA LYS A 76 -10.94 -10.27 3.43
C LYS A 76 -10.00 -10.67 2.30
N SER A 77 -10.53 -10.85 1.08
CA SER A 77 -9.71 -11.01 -0.13
C SER A 77 -8.90 -9.74 -0.43
N PHE A 78 -7.96 -9.79 -1.39
CA PHE A 78 -7.19 -8.61 -1.77
C PHE A 78 -8.11 -7.49 -2.24
N ALA A 79 -9.03 -7.77 -3.19
CA ALA A 79 -9.99 -6.79 -3.68
C ALA A 79 -10.86 -6.20 -2.56
N GLN A 80 -11.35 -7.03 -1.62
CA GLN A 80 -12.15 -6.55 -0.48
C GLN A 80 -11.38 -5.61 0.46
N VAL A 81 -10.04 -5.68 0.47
CA VAL A 81 -9.20 -4.77 1.23
C VAL A 81 -8.90 -3.50 0.43
N PHE A 82 -8.58 -3.59 -0.87
CA PHE A 82 -7.98 -2.47 -1.61
C PHE A 82 -8.89 -1.75 -2.60
N ASP A 83 -10.03 -2.31 -2.99
CA ASP A 83 -10.86 -1.79 -4.10
C ASP A 83 -11.31 -0.35 -3.88
N ASP A 84 -11.79 -0.03 -2.69
CA ASP A 84 -12.36 1.29 -2.39
C ASP A 84 -11.28 2.38 -2.47
N ALA A 85 -10.10 2.12 -1.90
CA ALA A 85 -8.95 3.01 -2.00
C ALA A 85 -8.47 3.15 -3.44
N TYR A 86 -8.28 2.05 -4.16
CA TYR A 86 -7.83 2.09 -5.55
C TYR A 86 -8.79 2.92 -6.44
N LYS A 87 -10.10 2.73 -6.28
CA LYS A 87 -11.14 3.48 -7.01
C LYS A 87 -11.18 4.96 -6.59
N ALA A 88 -11.03 5.27 -5.31
CA ALA A 88 -10.99 6.67 -4.85
C ALA A 88 -9.81 7.46 -5.45
N LEU A 89 -8.71 6.77 -5.77
CA LEU A 89 -7.52 7.36 -6.36
C LEU A 89 -7.60 7.46 -7.90
N ALA A 90 -8.72 7.07 -8.53
CA ALA A 90 -8.88 7.03 -9.99
C ALA A 90 -8.63 8.39 -10.67
N ASN A 91 -8.99 9.49 -10.01
CA ASN A 91 -8.90 10.85 -10.57
C ASN A 91 -7.58 11.56 -10.26
N ILE A 92 -6.67 10.94 -9.51
CA ILE A 92 -5.35 11.53 -9.19
C ILE A 92 -4.33 10.97 -10.18
N ASN A 93 -3.85 11.81 -11.11
CA ASN A 93 -2.94 11.39 -12.17
C ASN A 93 -1.48 11.37 -11.71
N LYS A 94 -1.18 10.47 -10.76
CA LYS A 94 0.16 10.21 -10.24
C LYS A 94 0.46 8.71 -10.30
N PRO A 95 1.74 8.29 -10.42
CA PRO A 95 2.10 6.88 -10.35
C PRO A 95 1.72 6.31 -8.97
N LEU A 96 1.06 5.17 -8.97
CA LEU A 96 0.49 4.52 -7.79
C LEU A 96 1.30 3.27 -7.40
N PHE A 97 1.58 3.11 -6.12
CA PHE A 97 2.13 1.86 -5.57
C PHE A 97 1.46 1.50 -4.25
N ILE A 98 1.62 0.25 -3.80
CA ILE A 98 1.16 -0.17 -2.48
C ILE A 98 2.34 -0.06 -1.52
N ALA A 99 2.27 0.89 -0.58
CA ALA A 99 3.38 1.24 0.31
C ALA A 99 3.48 0.29 1.52
N GLU A 100 2.34 -0.20 2.00
CA GLU A 100 2.29 -1.27 2.97
C GLU A 100 1.18 -2.28 2.65
N ILE A 101 1.55 -3.56 2.60
CA ILE A 101 0.62 -4.67 2.46
C ILE A 101 1.06 -5.88 3.25
N SER A 102 0.10 -6.57 3.88
CA SER A 102 0.30 -7.92 4.40
C SER A 102 -1.03 -8.65 4.59
N SER A 103 -0.94 -9.94 4.90
CA SER A 103 -2.08 -10.79 5.19
C SER A 103 -1.76 -11.71 6.37
N SER A 104 -2.76 -11.89 7.24
CA SER A 104 -2.74 -12.83 8.36
C SER A 104 -2.77 -14.28 7.86
N GLU A 105 -2.24 -15.22 8.66
CA GLU A 105 -2.46 -16.66 8.47
C GLU A 105 -3.80 -17.14 9.08
N LYS A 106 -4.50 -16.28 9.85
CA LYS A 106 -5.72 -16.66 10.57
C LYS A 106 -6.96 -16.32 9.78
N GLY A 107 -7.85 -17.29 9.57
CA GLY A 107 -9.18 -17.08 8.98
C GLY A 107 -9.29 -17.35 7.48
N GLY A 108 -8.21 -17.79 6.84
CA GLY A 108 -8.14 -18.18 5.43
C GLY A 108 -6.72 -18.61 5.06
N SER A 109 -6.43 -18.69 3.76
CA SER A 109 -5.11 -19.07 3.25
C SER A 109 -4.31 -17.85 2.79
N LYS A 110 -3.23 -17.53 3.50
CA LYS A 110 -2.32 -16.42 3.14
C LYS A 110 -1.66 -16.66 1.78
N ALA A 111 -1.33 -17.92 1.47
CA ALA A 111 -0.75 -18.29 0.19
C ALA A 111 -1.71 -18.03 -0.99
N GLU A 112 -3.00 -18.37 -0.82
CA GLU A 112 -4.03 -18.06 -1.82
C GLU A 112 -4.25 -16.55 -1.94
N TRP A 113 -4.25 -15.83 -0.83
CA TRP A 113 -4.37 -14.37 -0.81
C TRP A 113 -3.23 -13.69 -1.57
N ILE A 114 -1.99 -14.15 -1.39
CA ILE A 114 -0.83 -13.65 -2.15
C ILE A 114 -0.99 -13.97 -3.64
N ALA A 115 -1.45 -15.16 -3.99
CA ALA A 115 -1.67 -15.54 -5.39
C ALA A 115 -2.75 -14.68 -6.06
N ASP A 116 -3.85 -14.41 -5.33
CA ASP A 116 -4.97 -13.54 -5.72
C ASP A 116 -4.51 -12.09 -5.96
N MET A 117 -3.75 -11.52 -5.02
CA MET A 117 -3.14 -10.19 -5.14
C MET A 117 -2.32 -10.05 -6.44
N PHE A 118 -1.47 -11.04 -6.76
CA PHE A 118 -0.67 -11.00 -7.99
C PHE A 118 -1.51 -11.14 -9.27
N GLU A 119 -2.65 -11.84 -9.23
CA GLU A 119 -3.56 -11.87 -10.37
C GLU A 119 -4.20 -10.49 -10.58
N HIS A 120 -4.68 -9.85 -9.51
CA HIS A 120 -5.22 -8.50 -9.55
C HIS A 120 -4.24 -7.46 -10.11
N PHE A 121 -2.96 -7.49 -9.69
CA PHE A 121 -1.93 -6.63 -10.28
C PHE A 121 -1.76 -6.80 -11.80
N ARG A 122 -2.13 -7.96 -12.34
CA ARG A 122 -2.00 -8.29 -13.76
C ARG A 122 -3.26 -7.93 -14.57
N THR A 123 -4.41 -7.80 -13.91
CA THR A 123 -5.72 -7.65 -14.59
C THR A 123 -6.35 -6.28 -14.36
N ASP A 124 -6.65 -5.91 -13.11
CA ASP A 124 -7.50 -4.76 -12.77
C ASP A 124 -6.82 -3.71 -11.87
N TYR A 125 -5.63 -4.00 -11.35
CA TYR A 125 -4.77 -3.05 -10.61
C TYR A 125 -3.58 -2.56 -11.46
N SER A 126 -3.79 -2.36 -12.76
CA SER A 126 -2.73 -2.03 -13.74
C SER A 126 -1.96 -0.73 -13.47
N ARG A 127 -2.50 0.20 -12.66
CA ARG A 127 -1.81 1.42 -12.25
C ARG A 127 -0.73 1.18 -11.18
N VAL A 128 -0.78 0.05 -10.48
CA VAL A 128 0.15 -0.29 -9.41
C VAL A 128 1.49 -0.71 -10.01
N PHE A 129 2.51 0.14 -9.89
CA PHE A 129 3.84 -0.15 -10.45
C PHE A 129 4.79 -0.84 -9.45
N ALA A 130 4.46 -0.81 -8.15
CA ALA A 130 5.25 -1.43 -7.10
C ALA A 130 4.38 -1.85 -5.91
N VAL A 131 4.90 -2.80 -5.13
CA VAL A 131 4.28 -3.30 -3.89
C VAL A 131 5.36 -3.51 -2.85
N MET A 132 5.10 -3.06 -1.62
CA MET A 132 6.00 -3.20 -0.48
C MET A 132 5.33 -4.05 0.60
N TRP A 133 5.81 -5.28 0.75
CA TRP A 133 5.31 -6.18 1.77
C TRP A 133 5.80 -5.76 3.16
N PHE A 134 4.87 -5.55 4.09
CA PHE A 134 5.19 -5.31 5.50
C PHE A 134 5.50 -6.65 6.19
N SER A 135 6.78 -6.93 6.41
CA SER A 135 7.26 -8.22 6.95
C SER A 135 7.74 -8.08 8.39
N GLN A 136 6.81 -8.00 9.35
CA GLN A 136 7.14 -7.94 10.77
C GLN A 136 6.07 -8.64 11.61
N SER A 137 6.48 -9.54 12.50
CA SER A 137 5.58 -10.11 13.51
C SER A 137 5.35 -9.10 14.63
N LYS A 138 4.09 -8.87 15.01
CA LYS A 138 3.68 -7.93 16.06
C LYS A 138 2.69 -8.63 17.00
N ASP A 139 3.12 -8.95 18.22
CA ASP A 139 2.36 -9.77 19.16
C ASP A 139 0.97 -9.21 19.51
N TYR A 140 0.81 -7.88 19.46
CA TYR A 140 -0.45 -7.18 19.75
C TYR A 140 -1.35 -6.99 18.53
N GLU A 141 -0.90 -7.33 17.31
CA GLU A 141 -1.65 -7.14 16.06
C GLU A 141 -1.86 -8.44 15.28
N GLY A 142 -0.77 -9.11 14.93
CA GLY A 142 -0.74 -10.23 14.01
C GLY A 142 0.68 -10.55 13.52
N ASP A 143 0.83 -11.72 12.91
CA ASP A 143 2.10 -12.10 12.27
C ASP A 143 2.07 -11.75 10.78
N TRP A 144 2.69 -10.61 10.44
CA TRP A 144 2.71 -10.07 9.08
C TRP A 144 3.90 -10.57 8.25
N ALA A 145 4.83 -11.33 8.85
CA ALA A 145 6.03 -11.76 8.16
C ALA A 145 5.69 -12.54 6.87
N LEU A 146 6.41 -12.30 5.77
CA LEU A 146 6.14 -13.04 4.52
C LEU A 146 6.38 -14.54 4.68
N ASN A 147 7.33 -14.89 5.55
CA ASN A 147 7.81 -16.24 5.81
C ASN A 147 7.13 -16.94 7.00
N THR A 148 5.88 -16.56 7.33
CA THR A 148 5.06 -17.29 8.32
C THR A 148 4.82 -18.75 7.94
N SER A 149 4.84 -19.07 6.64
CA SER A 149 4.73 -20.43 6.13
C SER A 149 5.50 -20.61 4.83
N LYS A 150 5.91 -21.86 4.53
CA LYS A 150 6.53 -22.21 3.24
C LYS A 150 5.58 -21.87 2.07
N ALA A 151 4.28 -22.11 2.25
CA ALA A 151 3.27 -21.85 1.24
C ALA A 151 3.18 -20.36 0.88
N ALA A 152 3.22 -19.46 1.87
CA ALA A 152 3.23 -18.01 1.61
C ALA A 152 4.47 -17.56 0.80
N VAL A 153 5.66 -18.09 1.15
CA VAL A 153 6.90 -17.80 0.42
C VAL A 153 6.87 -18.34 -1.01
N ASP A 154 6.37 -19.56 -1.20
CA ASP A 154 6.25 -20.17 -2.53
C ASP A 154 5.26 -19.41 -3.41
N ALA A 155 4.11 -18.99 -2.85
CA ALA A 155 3.12 -18.16 -3.54
C ALA A 155 3.70 -16.82 -4.00
N TRP A 156 4.47 -16.15 -3.13
CA TRP A 156 5.17 -14.91 -3.48
C TRP A 156 6.16 -15.11 -4.64
N LYS A 157 7.01 -16.15 -4.56
CA LYS A 157 7.96 -16.48 -5.63
C LYS A 157 7.24 -16.76 -6.95
N ALA A 158 6.14 -17.51 -6.92
CA ALA A 158 5.34 -17.81 -8.10
C ALA A 158 4.71 -16.53 -8.70
N GLY A 159 4.17 -15.65 -7.87
CA GLY A 159 3.62 -14.36 -8.29
C GLY A 159 4.66 -13.46 -8.98
N ILE A 160 5.82 -13.27 -8.35
CA ILE A 160 6.94 -12.51 -8.95
C ILE A 160 7.37 -13.12 -10.29
N ALA A 161 7.41 -14.45 -10.41
CA ALA A 161 7.77 -15.12 -11.67
C ALA A 161 6.74 -14.84 -12.80
N LYS A 162 5.46 -14.63 -12.47
CA LYS A 162 4.43 -14.23 -13.44
C LYS A 162 4.62 -12.79 -13.90
N MET A 163 4.95 -11.87 -12.99
CA MET A 163 5.12 -10.44 -13.32
C MET A 163 6.31 -10.20 -14.27
N LYS A 164 7.38 -10.99 -14.17
CA LYS A 164 8.56 -10.88 -15.06
C LYS A 164 8.27 -11.19 -16.53
N LYS A 165 7.15 -11.86 -16.84
CA LYS A 165 6.78 -12.26 -18.21
C LYS A 165 5.97 -11.20 -18.96
N CYS A 166 5.53 -10.14 -18.27
CA CYS A 166 4.89 -8.98 -18.88
C CYS A 166 5.98 -7.97 -19.29
N LYS A 167 6.58 -8.18 -20.46
CA LYS A 167 7.36 -7.17 -21.18
C LYS A 167 6.76 -6.98 -22.55
#